data_AF-A0A9D6KKA8-F1
#
_entry.id   AF-A0A9D6KKA8-F1
#
_cell.length_a   1.000
_cell.length_b   1.000
_cell.length_c   1.000
_cell.angle_alpha   90.00
_cell.angle_beta   90.00
_cell.angle_gamma   90.00
#
_symmetry.space_group_name_H-M   'P 1'
#
loop_
_entity.id
_entity.type
_entity.pdbx_description
1 polymer ?
#
loop_
_entity_poly.entity_id
_entity_poly.type
_entity_poly.pdbx_seq_one_letter_code
_entity_poly.pdbx_strand_id
1 'polypeptide(L)'
;MLPAPLKEQFVTAIRRMLRPVVRQLIAYGVSYPAFDRIVKQVFVDVAEHDFALPFKRQTDSRITLVTGLNRKEVPALRERTGERSVEVEHTVTTHVIGRWMTGPPYADATGKPHPLPYSSDRARTASFAHLVRDLTVDVPVRSVLDELLRVGAVELQANGDVVLRREAHVPAGDAEGKLTLLGTDPAEVFSTIIHNIEHPETPHLQRKVVYDNIGAEALAELRAEARRAGEEFVRRANSLLAAYDRDRHPKAPGGARTRVVLATYYFEEPVAPAEAQEEKKPARPSGRIRRSR
;
A
#
# COMPACT_ATOMS: atom_id res chain seq x y z
N MET A 1 16.70 3.32 23.20
CA MET A 1 15.63 4.22 22.68
C MET A 1 16.28 5.13 21.64
N LEU A 2 15.76 5.17 20.40
CA LEU A 2 16.37 5.97 19.33
C LEU A 2 16.46 7.46 19.71
N PRO A 3 17.56 8.16 19.40
CA PRO A 3 17.66 9.62 19.47
C PRO A 3 16.50 10.32 18.75
N ALA A 4 16.07 11.49 19.24
CA ALA A 4 14.92 12.21 18.67
C ALA A 4 15.02 12.47 17.14
N PRO A 5 16.18 12.90 16.59
CA PRO A 5 16.31 13.07 15.14
C PRO A 5 16.11 11.77 14.34
N LEU A 6 16.54 10.63 14.89
CA LEU A 6 16.34 9.33 14.25
C LEU A 6 14.88 8.87 14.31
N LYS A 7 14.14 9.25 15.36
CA LYS A 7 12.69 9.01 15.42
C LYS A 7 11.92 9.78 14.36
N GLU A 8 12.25 11.06 14.15
CA GLU A 8 11.60 11.88 13.12
C GLU A 8 11.89 11.36 11.71
N GLN A 9 13.13 10.93 11.45
CA GLN A 9 13.51 10.28 10.20
C GLN A 9 12.76 8.96 10.00
N PHE A 10 12.63 8.14 11.05
CA PHE A 10 11.84 6.91 11.02
C PHE A 10 10.37 7.20 10.68
N VAL A 11 9.73 8.16 11.35
CA VAL A 11 8.35 8.57 11.06
C VAL A 11 8.20 9.03 9.59
N THR A 12 9.18 9.78 9.09
CA THR A 12 9.20 10.21 7.68
C THR A 12 9.32 9.02 6.72
N ALA A 13 10.15 8.03 7.03
CA ALA A 13 10.28 6.80 6.26
C ALA A 13 8.98 5.99 6.25
N ILE A 14 8.33 5.82 7.40
CA ILE A 14 7.03 5.14 7.52
C ILE A 14 5.97 5.86 6.70
N ARG A 15 5.90 7.20 6.74
CA ARG A 15 4.97 7.96 5.91
C ARG A 15 5.18 7.73 4.41
N ARG A 16 6.44 7.63 3.96
CA ARG A 16 6.77 7.31 2.56
C ARG A 16 6.33 5.89 2.20
N MET A 17 6.53 4.92 3.08
CA MET A 17 6.08 3.53 2.89
C MET A 17 4.55 3.39 2.89
N LEU A 18 3.85 4.14 3.74
CA LEU A 18 2.39 4.10 3.81
C LEU A 18 1.72 4.73 2.59
N ARG A 19 2.37 5.64 1.88
CA ARG A 19 1.78 6.31 0.71
C ARG A 19 1.29 5.32 -0.38
N PRO A 20 2.11 4.38 -0.90
CA PRO A 20 1.63 3.40 -1.86
C PRO A 20 0.56 2.46 -1.29
N VAL A 21 0.65 2.10 0.00
CA VAL A 21 -0.36 1.27 0.69
C VAL A 21 -1.70 1.99 0.72
N VAL A 22 -1.75 3.21 1.26
CA VAL A 22 -2.97 4.02 1.35
C VAL A 22 -3.55 4.32 -0.03
N ARG A 23 -2.70 4.60 -1.02
CA ARG A 23 -3.14 4.76 -2.42
C ARG A 23 -3.89 3.51 -2.90
N GLN A 24 -3.35 2.33 -2.61
CA GLN A 24 -3.95 1.08 -3.04
C GLN A 24 -5.21 0.71 -2.25
N LEU A 25 -5.24 1.02 -0.94
CA LEU A 25 -6.44 0.90 -0.12
C LEU A 25 -7.59 1.73 -0.69
N ILE A 26 -7.33 3.01 -1.04
CA ILE A 26 -8.34 3.86 -1.70
C ILE A 26 -8.75 3.26 -3.05
N ALA A 27 -7.80 2.79 -3.86
CA ALA A 27 -8.09 2.21 -5.17
C ALA A 27 -8.96 0.93 -5.09
N TYR A 28 -8.79 0.12 -4.05
CA TYR A 28 -9.64 -1.04 -3.77
C TYR A 28 -10.86 -0.71 -2.92
N GLY A 29 -11.05 0.57 -2.62
CA GLY A 29 -12.15 1.07 -1.83
C GLY A 29 -12.18 0.51 -0.43
N VAL A 30 -11.05 0.42 0.25
CA VAL A 30 -10.96 0.22 1.70
C VAL A 30 -11.03 1.58 2.37
N SER A 31 -11.99 1.77 3.28
CA SER A 31 -12.20 3.05 3.96
C SER A 31 -11.08 3.36 4.99
N TYR A 32 -10.90 4.64 5.33
CA TYR A 32 -9.99 5.02 6.42
C TYR A 32 -10.40 4.39 7.77
N PRO A 33 -11.69 4.38 8.19
CA PRO A 33 -12.10 3.67 9.40
C PRO A 33 -11.76 2.17 9.40
N ALA A 34 -11.86 1.48 8.25
CA ALA A 34 -11.42 0.10 8.12
C ALA A 34 -9.91 -0.04 8.36
N PHE A 35 -9.11 0.83 7.74
CA PHE A 35 -7.67 0.83 7.91
C PHE A 35 -7.24 1.20 9.34
N ASP A 36 -7.85 2.22 9.95
CA ASP A 36 -7.61 2.62 11.35
C ASP A 36 -7.85 1.45 12.30
N ARG A 37 -8.93 0.70 12.07
CA ARG A 37 -9.23 -0.52 12.84
C ARG A 37 -8.13 -1.57 12.71
N ILE A 38 -7.68 -1.87 11.49
CA ILE A 38 -6.59 -2.83 11.24
C ILE A 38 -5.32 -2.38 11.98
N VAL A 39 -4.94 -1.11 11.85
CA VAL A 39 -3.75 -0.57 12.53
C VAL A 39 -3.89 -0.67 14.04
N LYS A 40 -5.03 -0.28 14.62
CA LYS A 40 -5.30 -0.40 16.06
C LYS A 40 -5.19 -1.84 16.56
N GLN A 41 -5.72 -2.82 15.80
CA GLN A 41 -5.59 -4.24 16.13
C GLN A 41 -4.12 -4.68 16.13
N VAL A 42 -3.35 -4.29 15.10
CA VAL A 42 -1.91 -4.59 15.04
C VAL A 42 -1.14 -3.95 16.21
N PHE A 43 -1.50 -2.73 16.63
CA PHE A 43 -0.89 -2.10 17.81
C PHE A 43 -1.15 -2.89 19.10
N VAL A 44 -2.37 -3.38 19.29
CA VAL A 44 -2.73 -4.20 20.46
C VAL A 44 -1.98 -5.54 20.42
N ASP A 45 -1.97 -6.21 19.28
CA ASP A 45 -1.31 -7.51 19.07
C ASP A 45 0.20 -7.43 19.37
N VAL A 46 0.89 -6.47 18.76
CA VAL A 46 2.32 -6.23 18.98
C VAL A 46 2.60 -5.85 20.44
N ALA A 47 1.76 -5.00 21.06
CA ALA A 47 1.94 -4.64 22.46
C ALA A 47 1.72 -5.84 23.41
N GLU A 48 0.80 -6.74 23.06
CA GLU A 48 0.49 -7.93 23.84
C GLU A 48 1.59 -8.99 23.75
N HIS A 49 2.15 -9.21 22.56
CA HIS A 49 3.09 -10.31 22.29
C HIS A 49 4.57 -9.89 22.32
N ASP A 50 4.92 -8.73 21.77
CA ASP A 50 6.32 -8.33 21.58
C ASP A 50 6.83 -7.40 22.69
N PHE A 51 5.93 -6.65 23.33
CA PHE A 51 6.24 -5.76 24.45
C PHE A 51 5.83 -6.33 25.82
N ALA A 52 5.60 -7.65 25.88
CA ALA A 52 5.29 -8.34 27.11
C ALA A 52 6.45 -8.28 28.11
N LEU A 53 6.13 -8.00 29.38
CA LEU A 53 7.11 -8.14 30.46
C LEU A 53 7.29 -9.62 30.80
N PRO A 54 8.53 -10.07 31.09
CA PRO A 54 8.78 -11.44 31.51
C PRO A 54 7.86 -11.88 32.65
N PHE A 55 7.24 -13.04 32.49
CA PHE A 55 6.41 -13.70 33.50
C PHE A 55 5.17 -12.90 33.97
N LYS A 56 4.71 -11.92 33.19
CA LYS A 56 3.47 -11.17 33.49
C LYS A 56 2.55 -11.10 32.28
N ARG A 57 1.29 -11.52 32.48
CA ARG A 57 0.22 -11.32 31.49
C ARG A 57 0.04 -9.82 31.24
N GLN A 58 -0.04 -9.42 29.97
CA GLN A 58 -0.33 -8.03 29.62
C GLN A 58 -1.76 -7.67 30.01
N THR A 59 -1.87 -6.57 30.76
CA THR A 59 -3.15 -5.98 31.18
C THR A 59 -3.56 -4.87 30.21
N ASP A 60 -4.86 -4.61 30.09
CA ASP A 60 -5.36 -3.56 29.19
C ASP A 60 -4.80 -2.18 29.54
N SER A 61 -4.55 -1.92 30.84
CA SER A 61 -3.88 -0.69 31.30
C SER A 61 -2.47 -0.56 30.76
N ARG A 62 -1.72 -1.67 30.66
CA ARG A 62 -0.35 -1.66 30.12
C ARG A 62 -0.36 -1.52 28.60
N ILE A 63 -1.26 -2.20 27.92
CA ILE A 63 -1.45 -2.06 26.47
C ILE A 63 -1.80 -0.60 26.14
N THR A 64 -2.74 0.01 26.87
CA THR A 64 -3.07 1.44 26.77
C THR A 64 -1.82 2.32 26.95
N LEU A 65 -1.01 2.04 27.98
CA LEU A 65 0.19 2.82 28.28
C LEU A 65 1.25 2.76 27.18
N VAL A 66 1.47 1.61 26.56
CA VAL A 66 2.52 1.42 25.54
C VAL A 66 2.05 1.88 24.16
N THR A 67 0.78 1.64 23.83
CA THR A 67 0.21 1.96 22.50
C THR A 67 -0.34 3.38 22.41
N GLY A 68 -0.75 3.98 23.54
CA GLY A 68 -1.49 5.24 23.57
C GLY A 68 -2.96 5.12 23.16
N LEU A 69 -3.47 3.91 22.92
CA LEU A 69 -4.88 3.68 22.56
C LEU A 69 -5.82 3.94 23.75
N ASN A 70 -7.09 4.23 23.45
CA ASN A 70 -8.06 4.49 24.50
C ASN A 70 -8.34 3.21 25.30
N ARG A 71 -8.28 3.32 26.64
CA ARG A 71 -8.54 2.19 27.56
C ARG A 71 -9.87 1.48 27.31
N LYS A 72 -10.90 2.20 26.82
CA LYS A 72 -12.22 1.61 26.52
C LYS A 72 -12.23 0.80 25.22
N GLU A 73 -11.32 1.08 24.29
CA GLU A 73 -11.23 0.41 22.98
C GLU A 73 -10.42 -0.89 23.07
N VAL A 74 -9.41 -0.95 23.94
CA VAL A 74 -8.47 -2.08 24.05
C VAL A 74 -9.16 -3.44 24.25
N PRO A 75 -10.15 -3.60 25.15
CA PRO A 75 -10.81 -4.91 25.33
C PRO A 75 -11.48 -5.42 24.04
N ALA A 76 -12.22 -4.55 23.35
CA ALA A 76 -12.92 -4.90 22.12
C ALA A 76 -11.97 -5.19 20.95
N LEU A 77 -10.83 -4.49 20.89
CA LEU A 77 -9.79 -4.77 19.89
C LEU A 77 -9.13 -6.13 20.13
N ARG A 78 -8.89 -6.49 21.40
CA ARG A 78 -8.22 -7.72 21.83
C ARG A 78 -9.06 -8.98 21.58
N GLU A 79 -10.37 -8.91 21.78
CA GLU A 79 -11.29 -10.03 21.49
C GLU A 79 -11.32 -10.38 19.99
N ARG A 80 -11.11 -9.38 19.12
CA ARG A 80 -11.23 -9.51 17.66
C ARG A 80 -9.92 -9.88 16.95
N THR A 81 -8.78 -9.81 17.63
CA THR A 81 -7.47 -10.23 17.06
C THR A 81 -7.46 -11.72 16.70
N GLY A 82 -8.36 -12.53 17.27
CA GLY A 82 -8.53 -13.95 16.94
C GLY A 82 -9.33 -14.24 15.66
N GLU A 83 -10.00 -13.24 15.08
CA GLU A 83 -10.82 -13.40 13.87
C GLU A 83 -9.94 -13.27 12.61
N ARG A 84 -9.76 -14.37 11.86
CA ARG A 84 -8.91 -14.40 10.65
C ARG A 84 -9.48 -13.61 9.46
N SER A 85 -10.74 -13.19 9.52
CA SER A 85 -11.39 -12.42 8.47
C SER A 85 -11.66 -10.99 8.94
N VAL A 86 -10.94 -10.03 8.36
CA VAL A 86 -11.34 -8.63 8.49
C VAL A 86 -12.52 -8.41 7.55
N GLU A 87 -13.70 -8.17 8.09
CA GLU A 87 -14.82 -7.66 7.30
C GLU A 87 -14.43 -6.24 6.82
N VAL A 88 -14.12 -6.12 5.52
CA VAL A 88 -13.61 -4.88 4.94
C VAL A 88 -14.78 -3.93 4.75
N GLU A 89 -14.82 -2.83 5.50
CA GLU A 89 -15.75 -1.74 5.20
C GLU A 89 -15.35 -1.08 3.89
N HIS A 90 -16.17 -1.29 2.87
CA HIS A 90 -15.95 -0.76 1.55
C HIS A 90 -16.27 0.75 1.48
N THR A 91 -15.58 1.46 0.57
CA THR A 91 -15.84 2.87 0.29
C THR A 91 -17.19 3.06 -0.39
N VAL A 92 -17.72 4.28 -0.29
CA VAL A 92 -18.91 4.72 -1.03
C VAL A 92 -18.80 4.37 -2.51
N THR A 93 -17.63 4.56 -3.12
CA THR A 93 -17.35 4.25 -4.53
C THR A 93 -17.54 2.76 -4.85
N THR A 94 -17.03 1.86 -4.01
CA THR A 94 -17.22 0.40 -4.15
C THR A 94 -18.68 0.00 -3.97
N HIS A 95 -19.38 0.60 -2.99
CA HIS A 95 -20.81 0.37 -2.80
C HIS A 95 -21.64 0.87 -4.00
N VAL A 96 -21.28 2.01 -4.59
CA VAL A 96 -21.90 2.55 -5.80
C VAL A 96 -21.75 1.57 -6.96
N ILE A 97 -20.53 1.08 -7.22
CA ILE A 97 -20.28 0.07 -8.26
C ILE A 97 -21.08 -1.20 -7.99
N GLY A 98 -21.03 -1.72 -6.75
CA GLY A 98 -21.79 -2.90 -6.34
C GLY A 98 -23.29 -2.73 -6.56
N ARG A 99 -23.87 -1.63 -6.07
CA ARG A 99 -25.30 -1.32 -6.23
C ARG A 99 -25.70 -1.13 -7.70
N TRP A 100 -24.83 -0.56 -8.53
CA TRP A 100 -25.06 -0.42 -9.96
C TRP A 100 -25.22 -1.78 -10.64
N MET A 101 -24.47 -2.80 -10.18
CA MET A 101 -24.53 -4.16 -10.73
C MET A 101 -25.66 -5.01 -10.12
N THR A 102 -26.24 -4.61 -8.99
CA THR A 102 -27.29 -5.37 -8.29
C THR A 102 -28.69 -5.04 -8.81
N GLY A 103 -28.96 -5.46 -10.05
CA GLY A 103 -30.30 -5.50 -10.67
C GLY A 103 -31.02 -4.15 -10.82
N PRO A 104 -32.33 -4.17 -11.15
CA PRO A 104 -33.10 -2.94 -11.37
C PRO A 104 -33.10 -2.01 -10.15
N PRO A 105 -33.14 -0.68 -10.35
CA PRO A 105 -33.32 0.00 -11.64
C PRO A 105 -32.00 0.34 -12.38
N TYR A 106 -30.83 -0.04 -11.83
CA TYR A 106 -29.52 0.39 -12.32
C TYR A 106 -28.83 -0.64 -13.23
N ALA A 107 -29.17 -1.91 -13.09
CA ALA A 107 -28.76 -3.01 -13.96
C ALA A 107 -29.96 -3.84 -14.43
N ASP A 108 -29.76 -4.61 -15.49
CA ASP A 108 -30.75 -5.62 -15.91
C ASP A 108 -30.81 -6.81 -14.93
N ALA A 109 -31.73 -7.74 -15.18
CA ALA A 109 -31.92 -8.94 -14.35
C ALA A 109 -30.69 -9.87 -14.33
N THR A 110 -29.71 -9.67 -15.22
CA THR A 110 -28.46 -10.44 -15.28
C THR A 110 -27.28 -9.73 -14.58
N GLY A 111 -27.53 -8.54 -14.02
CA GLY A 111 -26.52 -7.73 -13.34
C GLY A 111 -25.66 -6.89 -14.28
N LYS A 112 -26.08 -6.73 -15.55
CA LYS A 112 -25.39 -5.84 -16.49
C LYS A 112 -25.83 -4.39 -16.24
N PRO A 113 -24.92 -3.50 -15.83
CA PRO A 113 -25.25 -2.11 -15.52
C PRO A 113 -25.70 -1.33 -16.75
N HIS A 114 -26.72 -0.49 -16.59
CA HIS A 114 -27.19 0.46 -17.59
C HIS A 114 -26.31 1.71 -17.60
N PRO A 115 -26.11 2.35 -18.76
CA PRO A 115 -25.70 3.76 -18.82
C PRO A 115 -26.69 4.60 -18.01
N LEU A 116 -26.17 5.48 -17.15
CA LEU A 116 -27.00 6.35 -16.32
C LEU A 116 -26.73 7.82 -16.66
N PRO A 117 -27.77 8.66 -16.88
CA PRO A 117 -27.56 10.09 -16.95
C PRO A 117 -27.01 10.60 -15.61
N TYR A 118 -26.20 11.67 -15.63
CA TYR A 118 -25.62 12.24 -14.40
C TYR A 118 -26.69 12.57 -13.34
N SER A 119 -27.79 13.20 -13.76
CA SER A 119 -28.95 13.54 -12.92
C SER A 119 -30.23 13.42 -13.73
N SER A 120 -31.36 13.25 -13.05
CA SER A 120 -32.69 13.27 -13.67
C SER A 120 -33.70 13.95 -12.76
N ASP A 121 -34.49 14.88 -13.29
CA ASP A 121 -35.51 15.62 -12.52
C ASP A 121 -36.78 14.79 -12.26
N ARG A 122 -36.92 13.64 -12.92
CA ARG A 122 -38.02 12.70 -12.71
C ARG A 122 -37.63 11.67 -11.66
N ALA A 123 -38.32 11.68 -10.51
CA ALA A 123 -38.05 10.77 -9.38
C ALA A 123 -38.09 9.26 -9.71
N ARG A 124 -38.65 8.86 -10.86
CA ARG A 124 -38.74 7.45 -11.32
C ARG A 124 -37.73 7.07 -12.40
N THR A 125 -36.85 7.98 -12.80
CA THR A 125 -35.79 7.69 -13.79
C THR A 125 -34.49 7.41 -13.04
N ALA A 126 -33.87 6.26 -13.32
CA ALA A 126 -32.57 5.94 -12.76
C ALA A 126 -31.53 6.98 -13.26
N SER A 127 -30.73 7.51 -12.35
CA SER A 127 -29.62 8.41 -12.67
C SER A 127 -28.44 8.10 -11.76
N PHE A 128 -27.25 8.54 -12.15
CA PHE A 128 -26.05 8.39 -11.33
C PHE A 128 -26.21 9.11 -9.98
N ALA A 129 -26.81 10.31 -9.97
CA ALA A 129 -27.12 11.02 -8.74
C ALA A 129 -28.10 10.27 -7.83
N HIS A 130 -29.09 9.56 -8.36
CA HIS A 130 -29.96 8.70 -7.56
C HIS A 130 -29.20 7.51 -6.97
N LEU A 131 -28.39 6.82 -7.78
CA LEU A 131 -27.56 5.70 -7.34
C LEU A 131 -26.63 6.07 -6.17
N VAL A 132 -25.99 7.24 -6.23
CA VAL A 132 -25.11 7.71 -5.13
C VAL A 132 -25.94 8.07 -3.89
N ARG A 133 -27.05 8.78 -4.05
CA ARG A 133 -27.89 9.23 -2.93
C ARG A 133 -28.60 8.10 -2.21
N ASP A 134 -28.88 6.99 -2.91
CA ASP A 134 -29.40 5.76 -2.30
C ASP A 134 -28.43 5.17 -1.27
N LEU A 135 -27.13 5.46 -1.38
CA LEU A 135 -26.07 4.88 -0.55
C LEU A 135 -25.45 5.86 0.43
N THR A 136 -25.47 7.16 0.14
CA THR A 136 -24.88 8.18 0.99
C THR A 136 -25.56 9.54 0.84
N VAL A 137 -25.76 10.22 1.97
CA VAL A 137 -26.34 11.57 2.02
C VAL A 137 -25.26 12.64 2.20
N ASP A 138 -24.13 12.28 2.80
CA ASP A 138 -23.08 13.22 3.24
C ASP A 138 -21.97 13.46 2.21
N VAL A 139 -21.91 12.66 1.13
CA VAL A 139 -20.88 12.79 0.09
C VAL A 139 -21.47 13.44 -1.18
N PRO A 140 -20.88 14.54 -1.69
CA PRO A 140 -21.33 15.15 -2.94
C PRO A 140 -21.23 14.18 -4.12
N VAL A 141 -22.32 14.06 -4.89
CA VAL A 141 -22.39 13.20 -6.09
C VAL A 141 -21.24 13.46 -7.06
N ARG A 142 -20.87 14.74 -7.23
CA ARG A 142 -19.77 15.12 -8.12
C ARG A 142 -18.43 14.54 -7.66
N SER A 143 -18.14 14.55 -6.36
CA SER A 143 -16.91 13.99 -5.80
C SER A 143 -16.82 12.48 -6.04
N VAL A 144 -17.94 11.76 -5.95
CA VAL A 144 -17.99 10.32 -6.28
C VAL A 144 -17.74 10.08 -7.76
N LEU A 145 -18.33 10.89 -8.65
CA LEU A 145 -18.07 10.81 -10.09
C LEU A 145 -16.61 11.07 -10.43
N ASP A 146 -16.02 12.14 -9.90
CA ASP A 146 -14.63 12.51 -10.15
C ASP A 146 -13.68 11.40 -9.70
N GLU A 147 -13.95 10.78 -8.54
CA GLU A 147 -13.17 9.64 -8.05
C GLU A 147 -13.31 8.40 -8.94
N LEU A 148 -14.53 8.05 -9.37
CA LEU A 148 -14.78 6.93 -10.30
C LEU A 148 -14.09 7.12 -11.65
N LEU A 149 -14.06 8.35 -12.17
CA LEU A 149 -13.34 8.70 -13.39
C LEU A 149 -11.83 8.60 -13.17
N ARG A 150 -11.32 9.11 -12.04
CA ARG A 150 -9.90 9.08 -11.68
C ARG A 150 -9.34 7.66 -11.60
N VAL A 151 -10.12 6.71 -11.06
CA VAL A 151 -9.73 5.30 -10.98
C VAL A 151 -10.07 4.51 -12.24
N GLY A 152 -10.65 5.14 -13.27
CA GLY A 152 -11.02 4.50 -14.53
C GLY A 152 -12.17 3.50 -14.43
N ALA A 153 -12.91 3.52 -13.32
CA ALA A 153 -14.05 2.62 -13.11
C ALA A 153 -15.27 3.01 -13.94
N VAL A 154 -15.42 4.29 -14.24
CA VAL A 154 -16.48 4.80 -15.13
C VAL A 154 -15.91 5.66 -16.24
N GLU A 155 -16.71 5.88 -17.26
CA GLU A 155 -16.48 6.83 -18.34
C GLU A 155 -17.68 7.77 -18.45
N LEU A 156 -17.41 9.04 -18.77
CA LEU A 156 -18.43 10.01 -19.16
C LEU A 156 -18.52 10.03 -20.69
N GLN A 157 -19.65 9.58 -21.24
CA GLN A 157 -19.90 9.57 -22.67
C GLN A 157 -20.24 10.97 -23.19
N ALA A 158 -20.10 11.17 -24.50
CA ALA A 158 -20.38 12.45 -25.16
C ALA A 158 -21.84 12.93 -25.00
N ASN A 159 -22.78 12.01 -24.76
CA ASN A 159 -24.19 12.31 -24.47
C ASN A 159 -24.45 12.71 -23.00
N GLY A 160 -23.42 12.71 -22.15
CA GLY A 160 -23.52 13.04 -20.72
C GLY A 160 -23.86 11.86 -19.81
N ASP A 161 -23.96 10.64 -20.34
CA ASP A 161 -24.19 9.44 -19.54
C ASP A 161 -22.89 8.95 -18.89
N VAL A 162 -23.01 8.46 -17.67
CA VAL A 162 -21.96 7.79 -16.92
C VAL A 162 -22.11 6.28 -17.16
N VAL A 163 -21.02 5.63 -17.58
CA VAL A 163 -21.00 4.20 -17.91
C VAL A 163 -19.92 3.47 -17.11
N LEU A 164 -20.30 2.37 -16.46
CA LEU A 164 -19.35 1.50 -15.76
C LEU A 164 -18.48 0.71 -16.75
N ARG A 165 -17.15 0.73 -16.57
CA ARG A 165 -16.21 -0.02 -17.40
C ARG A 165 -16.08 -1.47 -16.92
N ARG A 166 -16.08 -2.42 -17.86
CA ARG A 166 -16.00 -3.88 -17.61
C ARG A 166 -14.72 -4.32 -16.86
N GLU A 167 -13.64 -3.56 -16.97
CA GLU A 167 -12.34 -3.86 -16.35
C GLU A 167 -12.20 -3.38 -14.89
N ALA A 168 -13.23 -2.71 -14.34
CA ALA A 168 -13.25 -2.26 -12.95
C ALA A 168 -13.34 -3.42 -11.93
N HIS A 169 -13.48 -4.66 -12.40
CA HIS A 169 -13.45 -5.87 -11.60
C HIS A 169 -12.12 -6.59 -11.81
N VAL A 170 -11.29 -6.63 -10.76
CA VAL A 170 -9.98 -7.31 -10.77
C VAL A 170 -10.15 -8.77 -11.23
N PRO A 171 -9.54 -9.20 -12.35
CA PRO A 171 -9.62 -10.59 -12.77
C PRO A 171 -8.92 -11.51 -11.77
N ALA A 172 -9.59 -12.58 -11.34
CA ALA A 172 -9.15 -13.53 -10.32
C ALA A 172 -7.94 -14.43 -10.71
N GLY A 173 -7.26 -14.16 -11.82
CA GLY A 173 -6.07 -14.92 -12.23
C GLY A 173 -4.81 -14.41 -11.52
N ASP A 174 -4.19 -15.23 -10.67
CA ASP A 174 -2.88 -14.96 -10.01
C ASP A 174 -2.88 -13.85 -8.94
N ALA A 175 -4.04 -13.41 -8.46
CA ALA A 175 -4.14 -12.37 -7.43
C ALA A 175 -3.79 -12.91 -6.02
N GLU A 176 -4.24 -14.10 -5.67
CA GLU A 176 -4.06 -14.67 -4.32
C GLU A 176 -2.57 -14.93 -3.99
N GLY A 177 -1.82 -15.47 -4.95
CA GLY A 177 -0.37 -15.65 -4.81
C GLY A 177 0.37 -14.32 -4.63
N LYS A 178 0.02 -13.29 -5.41
CA LYS A 178 0.60 -11.95 -5.30
C LYS A 178 0.22 -11.23 -4.01
N LEU A 179 -1.00 -11.42 -3.52
CA LEU A 179 -1.43 -10.88 -2.23
C LEU A 179 -0.72 -11.57 -1.06
N THR A 180 -0.42 -12.87 -1.19
CA THR A 180 0.44 -13.58 -0.24
C THR A 180 1.82 -12.93 -0.18
N LEU A 181 2.46 -12.70 -1.35
CA LEU A 181 3.75 -12.01 -1.42
C LEU A 181 3.70 -10.58 -0.87
N LEU A 182 2.62 -9.83 -1.14
CA LEU A 182 2.41 -8.49 -0.58
C LEU A 182 2.37 -8.50 0.96
N GLY A 183 1.85 -9.57 1.55
CA GLY A 183 1.81 -9.75 3.00
C GLY A 183 3.16 -10.12 3.62
N THR A 184 4.09 -10.70 2.85
CA THR A 184 5.37 -11.22 3.36
C THR A 184 6.56 -10.34 3.00
N ASP A 185 6.74 -10.03 1.73
CA ASP A 185 8.00 -9.50 1.21
C ASP A 185 8.32 -8.09 1.75
N PRO A 186 7.36 -7.14 1.82
CA PRO A 186 7.63 -5.83 2.41
C PRO A 186 8.04 -5.91 3.88
N ALA A 187 7.44 -6.82 4.64
CA ALA A 187 7.77 -7.03 6.04
C ALA A 187 9.19 -7.59 6.21
N GLU A 188 9.58 -8.56 5.37
CA GLU A 188 10.93 -9.13 5.37
C GLU A 188 12.01 -8.10 5.03
N VAL A 189 11.77 -7.26 4.02
CA VAL A 189 12.68 -6.16 3.67
C VAL A 189 12.76 -5.13 4.82
N PHE A 190 11.63 -4.78 5.41
CA PHE A 190 11.58 -3.87 6.56
C PHE A 190 12.38 -4.43 7.74
N SER A 191 12.13 -5.68 8.15
CA SER A 191 12.85 -6.34 9.23
C SER A 191 14.36 -6.44 8.94
N THR A 192 14.75 -6.68 7.69
CA THR A 192 16.16 -6.69 7.28
C THR A 192 16.82 -5.31 7.46
N ILE A 193 16.13 -4.23 7.06
CA ILE A 193 16.60 -2.86 7.27
C ILE A 193 16.76 -2.55 8.75
N ILE A 194 15.75 -2.87 9.57
CA ILE A 194 15.79 -2.62 11.01
C ILE A 194 16.92 -3.42 11.68
N HIS A 195 17.06 -4.70 11.36
CA HIS A 195 18.15 -5.54 11.86
C HIS A 195 19.52 -4.91 11.55
N ASN A 196 19.73 -4.45 10.31
CA ASN A 196 20.99 -3.82 9.90
C ASN A 196 21.26 -2.48 10.61
N ILE A 197 20.22 -1.75 11.01
CA ILE A 197 20.35 -0.51 11.80
C ILE A 197 20.67 -0.83 13.26
N GLU A 198 20.04 -1.86 13.83
CA GLU A 198 20.16 -2.23 15.24
C GLU A 198 21.42 -3.05 15.54
N HIS A 199 21.88 -3.87 14.59
CA HIS A 199 23.00 -4.80 14.70
C HIS A 199 24.03 -4.58 13.58
N PRO A 200 24.66 -3.38 13.50
CA PRO A 200 25.58 -3.04 12.41
C PRO A 200 26.82 -3.94 12.33
N GLU A 201 27.16 -4.65 13.41
CA GLU A 201 28.24 -5.63 13.48
C GLU A 201 27.93 -6.98 12.82
N THR A 202 26.65 -7.31 12.63
CA THR A 202 26.20 -8.55 11.97
C THR A 202 25.10 -8.29 10.93
N PRO A 203 25.38 -7.46 9.90
CA PRO A 203 24.36 -7.07 8.95
C PRO A 203 23.95 -8.24 8.05
N HIS A 204 22.65 -8.37 7.83
CA HIS A 204 22.11 -9.20 6.77
C HIS A 204 22.45 -8.61 5.40
N LEU A 205 22.50 -9.48 4.38
CA LEU A 205 22.73 -9.04 3.00
C LEU A 205 21.61 -8.09 2.56
N GLN A 206 21.99 -6.85 2.28
CA GLN A 206 21.10 -5.83 1.74
C GLN A 206 21.88 -5.03 0.69
N ARG A 207 21.52 -5.17 -0.59
CA ARG A 207 22.21 -4.49 -1.70
C ARG A 207 21.17 -3.91 -2.65
N LYS A 208 21.44 -2.70 -3.14
CA LYS A 208 20.62 -1.97 -4.11
C LYS A 208 21.54 -1.21 -5.04
N VAL A 209 21.23 -1.22 -6.33
CA VAL A 209 21.89 -0.39 -7.35
C VAL A 209 20.80 0.50 -7.95
N VAL A 210 21.08 1.81 -8.10
CA VAL A 210 20.11 2.80 -8.59
C VAL A 210 20.79 3.75 -9.56
N TYR A 211 20.17 3.93 -10.72
CA TYR A 211 20.47 4.99 -11.68
C TYR A 211 19.15 5.67 -12.03
N ASP A 212 19.15 7.01 -12.09
CA ASP A 212 17.95 7.83 -12.33
C ASP A 212 17.92 8.45 -13.73
N ASN A 213 18.99 8.28 -14.52
CA ASN A 213 19.12 8.82 -15.87
C ASN A 213 19.42 7.71 -16.89
N ILE A 214 18.47 6.78 -17.04
CA ILE A 214 18.50 5.72 -18.04
C ILE A 214 17.54 6.08 -19.18
N GLY A 215 18.06 6.12 -20.41
CA GLY A 215 17.26 6.42 -21.60
C GLY A 215 16.21 5.35 -21.87
N ALA A 216 15.02 5.77 -22.31
CA ALA A 216 13.89 4.88 -22.58
C ALA A 216 14.22 3.76 -23.59
N GLU A 217 15.13 4.05 -24.53
CA GLU A 217 15.61 3.12 -25.56
C GLU A 217 16.33 1.89 -24.97
N ALA A 218 16.98 2.03 -23.81
CA ALA A 218 17.69 0.94 -23.14
C ALA A 218 16.78 0.05 -22.28
N LEU A 219 15.53 0.47 -22.00
CA LEU A 219 14.66 -0.22 -21.04
C LEU A 219 14.29 -1.63 -21.48
N ALA A 220 14.11 -1.87 -22.78
CA ALA A 220 13.79 -3.20 -23.29
C ALA A 220 14.90 -4.22 -23.00
N GLU A 221 16.16 -3.83 -23.24
CA GLU A 221 17.34 -4.64 -22.96
C GLU A 221 17.52 -4.85 -21.45
N LEU A 222 17.42 -3.78 -20.66
CA LEU A 222 17.52 -3.82 -19.20
C LEU A 222 16.48 -4.75 -18.55
N ARG A 223 15.23 -4.73 -19.03
CA ARG A 223 14.18 -5.63 -18.53
C ARG A 223 14.50 -7.09 -18.84
N ALA A 224 14.97 -7.38 -20.06
CA ALA A 224 15.33 -8.73 -20.46
C ALA A 224 16.51 -9.26 -19.62
N GLU A 225 17.53 -8.43 -19.43
CA GLU A 225 18.72 -8.77 -18.65
C GLU A 225 18.41 -8.94 -17.16
N ALA A 226 17.61 -8.03 -16.57
CA ALA A 226 17.16 -8.15 -15.18
C ALA A 226 16.36 -9.44 -14.94
N ARG A 227 15.49 -9.82 -15.88
CA ARG A 227 14.77 -11.10 -15.81
C ARG A 227 15.73 -12.28 -15.86
N ARG A 228 16.66 -12.31 -16.82
CA ARG A 228 17.66 -13.38 -16.97
C ARG A 228 18.49 -13.54 -15.70
N ALA A 229 19.05 -12.46 -15.18
CA ALA A 229 19.86 -12.45 -13.97
C ALA A 229 19.04 -12.86 -12.73
N GLY A 230 17.79 -12.40 -12.62
CA GLY A 230 16.88 -12.77 -11.53
C GLY A 230 16.53 -14.25 -11.52
N GLU A 231 16.20 -14.83 -12.68
CA GLU A 231 15.91 -16.26 -12.81
C GLU A 231 17.14 -17.13 -12.51
N GLU A 232 18.32 -16.71 -12.94
CA GLU A 232 19.58 -17.39 -12.61
C GLU A 232 19.86 -17.35 -11.10
N PHE A 233 19.65 -16.19 -10.46
CA PHE A 233 19.77 -16.03 -9.02
C PHE A 233 18.81 -16.97 -8.27
N VAL A 234 17.51 -16.95 -8.61
CA VAL A 234 16.50 -17.79 -7.95
C VAL A 234 16.83 -19.28 -8.10
N ARG A 235 17.27 -19.72 -9.28
CA ARG A 235 17.67 -21.11 -9.51
C ARG A 235 18.84 -21.54 -8.63
N ARG A 236 19.87 -20.69 -8.52
CA ARG A 236 21.04 -20.93 -7.65
C ARG A 236 20.65 -20.92 -6.18
N ALA A 237 19.87 -19.93 -5.75
CA ALA A 237 19.37 -19.82 -4.39
C ALA A 237 18.54 -21.03 -3.98
N ASN A 238 17.61 -21.47 -4.84
CA ASN A 238 16.80 -22.66 -4.59
C ASN A 238 17.66 -23.92 -4.46
N SER A 239 18.62 -24.12 -5.37
CA SER A 239 19.53 -25.27 -5.33
C SER A 239 20.35 -25.29 -4.03
N LEU A 240 20.85 -24.12 -3.61
CA LEU A 240 21.57 -23.95 -2.35
C LEU A 240 20.68 -24.29 -1.16
N LEU A 241 19.52 -23.63 -1.01
CA LEU A 241 18.64 -23.80 0.14
C LEU A 241 18.08 -25.23 0.22
N ALA A 242 17.72 -25.83 -0.93
CA ALA A 242 17.25 -27.20 -0.99
C ALA A 242 18.28 -28.19 -0.43
N ALA A 243 19.58 -27.98 -0.65
CA ALA A 243 20.62 -28.86 -0.12
C ALA A 243 20.72 -28.86 1.42
N TYR A 244 20.20 -27.81 2.07
CA TYR A 244 20.16 -27.67 3.54
C TYR A 244 18.76 -27.86 4.13
N ASP A 245 17.74 -28.05 3.29
CA ASP A 245 16.36 -28.26 3.72
C ASP A 245 16.21 -29.63 4.38
N ARG A 246 15.99 -29.63 5.70
CA ARG A 246 15.90 -30.87 6.49
C ARG A 246 14.67 -31.72 6.17
N ASP A 247 13.63 -31.12 5.60
CA ASP A 247 12.44 -31.85 5.13
C ASP A 247 12.76 -32.71 3.90
N ARG A 248 13.71 -32.25 3.06
CA ARG A 248 14.21 -32.98 1.88
C ARG A 248 15.45 -33.82 2.17
N HIS A 249 16.29 -33.38 3.10
CA HIS A 249 17.54 -34.03 3.47
C HIS A 249 17.62 -34.19 5.00
N PRO A 250 17.08 -35.28 5.56
CA PRO A 250 17.09 -35.51 7.02
C PRO A 250 18.49 -35.56 7.66
N LYS A 251 19.54 -35.74 6.84
CA LYS A 251 20.96 -35.75 7.27
C LYS A 251 21.64 -34.37 7.20
N ALA A 252 20.94 -33.33 6.75
CA ALA A 252 21.49 -31.97 6.74
C ALA A 252 21.79 -31.48 8.18
N PRO A 253 22.72 -30.51 8.35
CA PRO A 253 23.09 -29.99 9.67
C PRO A 253 21.87 -29.57 10.51
N GLY A 254 21.91 -29.94 11.80
CA GLY A 254 20.82 -29.70 12.75
C GLY A 254 20.84 -28.32 13.42
N GLY A 255 20.03 -28.18 14.48
CA GLY A 255 19.91 -26.95 15.27
C GLY A 255 18.49 -26.37 15.27
N ALA A 256 18.38 -25.14 15.78
CA ALA A 256 17.13 -24.38 15.77
C ALA A 256 16.55 -24.28 14.35
N ARG A 257 15.22 -24.32 14.24
CA ARG A 257 14.55 -24.17 12.95
C ARG A 257 14.61 -22.69 12.54
N THR A 258 15.18 -22.42 11.37
CA THR A 258 15.31 -21.07 10.84
C THR A 258 14.72 -21.01 9.43
N ARG A 259 13.89 -19.99 9.18
CA ARG A 259 13.42 -19.67 7.84
C ARG A 259 14.46 -18.77 7.17
N VAL A 260 14.93 -19.16 5.99
CA VAL A 260 15.89 -18.40 5.19
C VAL A 260 15.21 -17.99 3.88
N VAL A 261 15.31 -16.71 3.53
CA VAL A 261 14.75 -16.16 2.29
C VAL A 261 15.86 -15.49 1.50
N LEU A 262 15.92 -15.82 0.20
CA LEU A 262 16.76 -15.15 -0.78
C LEU A 262 15.85 -14.69 -1.92
N ALA A 263 15.70 -13.38 -2.07
CA ALA A 263 14.77 -12.78 -3.01
C ALA A 263 15.47 -11.71 -3.86
N THR A 264 14.92 -11.50 -5.06
CA THR A 264 15.35 -10.45 -5.98
C THR A 264 14.12 -9.88 -6.69
N TYR A 265 14.14 -8.59 -6.97
CA TYR A 265 13.09 -7.91 -7.72
C TYR A 265 13.69 -6.82 -8.60
N TYR A 266 13.00 -6.52 -9.69
CA TYR A 266 13.29 -5.40 -10.57
C TYR A 266 12.22 -4.32 -10.37
N PHE A 267 12.65 -3.07 -10.29
CA PHE A 267 11.77 -1.91 -10.17
C PHE A 267 12.22 -0.83 -11.14
N GLU A 268 11.26 -0.23 -11.85
CA GLU A 268 11.45 0.93 -12.69
C GLU A 268 10.28 1.90 -12.47
N GLU A 269 10.55 3.19 -12.56
CA GLU A 269 9.53 4.23 -12.60
C GLU A 269 10.02 5.40 -13.48
N PRO A 270 9.12 6.12 -14.16
CA PRO A 270 9.49 7.36 -14.82
C PRO A 270 9.98 8.39 -13.80
N VAL A 271 11.15 8.97 -14.04
CA VAL A 271 11.67 10.09 -13.25
C VAL A 271 11.26 11.39 -13.96
N ALA A 272 10.58 12.29 -13.26
CA ALA A 272 10.29 13.62 -13.81
C ALA A 272 11.62 14.35 -14.04
N PRO A 273 11.77 15.14 -15.13
CA PRO A 273 12.95 15.97 -15.32
C PRO A 273 13.19 16.82 -14.07
N ALA A 274 14.43 16.88 -13.59
CA ALA A 274 14.76 17.81 -12.51
C ALA A 274 14.30 19.21 -12.95
N GLU A 275 13.45 19.86 -12.15
CA GLU A 275 13.14 21.27 -12.36
C GLU A 275 14.49 21.99 -12.43
N ALA A 276 14.78 22.61 -13.58
CA ALA A 276 16.00 23.38 -13.76
C ALA A 276 16.02 24.40 -12.62
N GLN A 277 16.92 24.23 -11.66
CA GLN A 277 17.17 25.26 -10.68
C GLN A 277 17.52 26.50 -11.47
N GLU A 278 16.65 27.51 -11.48
CA GLU A 278 16.97 28.81 -12.03
C GLU A 278 18.32 29.21 -11.43
N GLU A 279 19.35 29.25 -12.28
CA GLU A 279 20.63 29.80 -11.92
C GLU A 279 20.37 31.19 -11.36
N LYS A 280 20.49 31.33 -10.03
CA LYS A 280 20.52 32.64 -9.39
C LYS A 280 21.66 33.42 -10.04
N LYS A 281 21.30 34.31 -10.98
CA LYS A 281 22.23 35.25 -11.60
C LYS A 281 23.10 35.86 -10.48
N PRO A 282 24.43 35.84 -10.61
CA PRO A 282 25.29 36.43 -9.60
C PRO A 282 24.93 37.91 -9.46
N ALA A 283 24.68 38.34 -8.22
CA ALA A 283 24.38 39.72 -7.90
C ALA A 283 25.49 40.63 -8.45
N ARG A 284 25.10 41.67 -9.20
CA ARG A 284 26.05 42.68 -9.69
C ARG A 284 26.81 43.26 -8.50
N PRO A 285 28.15 43.37 -8.57
CA PRO A 285 28.92 43.97 -7.49
C PRO A 285 28.48 45.43 -7.29
N SER A 286 28.03 45.73 -6.07
CA SER A 286 27.73 47.09 -5.61
C SER A 286 28.97 47.97 -5.77
N GLY A 287 28.78 49.13 -6.37
CA GLY A 287 29.83 49.99 -6.88
C GLY A 287 30.77 50.59 -5.83
N ARG A 288 32.02 50.74 -6.28
CA ARG A 288 33.02 51.78 -5.94
C ARG A 288 32.84 52.51 -4.59
N ILE A 289 33.72 52.16 -3.65
CA ILE A 289 34.15 53.06 -2.56
C ILE A 289 34.86 54.27 -3.21
N ARG A 290 34.24 55.45 -3.16
CA ARG A 290 34.93 56.73 -3.36
C ARG A 290 35.70 57.05 -2.07
N ARG A 291 37.03 57.02 -2.13
CA ARG A 291 37.88 57.69 -1.14
C ARG A 291 37.93 59.18 -1.48
N SER A 292 37.41 60.05 -0.61
CA SER A 292 37.74 61.48 -0.61
C SER A 292 39.05 61.69 0.14
N ARG A 293 39.95 62.46 -0.48
CA ARG A 293 41.04 63.17 0.21
C ARG A 293 40.47 64.36 0.97
#